data_AF-A0A3P7Q3A6-F1
#
_entry.id   AF-A0A3P7Q3A6-F1
#
_cell.length_a   1.000
_cell.length_b   1.000
_cell.length_c   1.000
_cell.angle_alpha   90.00
_cell.angle_beta   90.00
_cell.angle_gamma   90.00
#
_symmetry.space_group_name_H-M   'P 1'
#
loop_
_entity.id
_entity.type
_entity.pdbx_description
1 polymer ?
#
loop_
_entity_poly.entity_id
_entity_poly.type
_entity_poly.pdbx_seq_one_letter_code
_entity_poly.pdbx_strand_id
1 'polypeptide(L)'
;MGKSGSGKTSMRSIIFANFIARDTRRLGPTKSQEVNKDLAYYRSCLEAINQHSPDAKIFCLIHKMDLISEERRKSLFRERMKNLESITKPAECTCFATSIWDETLYKAWSKIVYHLIPNVQLLERSLKQLCEVLEADEIILFERATFLEIACHTAKEHPDIHRCVRLLMPKCFFIARIVVRFYLIKICTGL
;
A
#
# COMPACT_ATOMS: atom_id res chain seq x y z
N MET A 1 5.06 -11.32 8.05
CA MET A 1 6.11 -11.73 9.03
C MET A 1 7.41 -10.99 8.71
N GLY A 2 8.34 -10.81 9.66
CA GLY A 2 9.64 -10.19 9.38
C GLY A 2 10.43 -9.85 10.64
N LYS A 3 11.76 -9.78 10.55
CA LYS A 3 12.64 -9.62 11.72
C LYS A 3 12.47 -8.31 12.47
N SER A 4 12.83 -8.29 13.76
CA SER A 4 12.85 -7.08 14.59
C SER A 4 13.59 -5.94 13.88
N GLY A 5 13.05 -4.72 13.99
CA GLY A 5 13.58 -3.55 13.31
C GLY A 5 13.13 -3.37 11.86
N SER A 6 12.55 -4.33 11.14
CA SER A 6 12.19 -4.13 9.71
C SER A 6 11.11 -3.09 9.40
N GLY A 7 10.60 -2.35 10.40
CA GLY A 7 9.61 -1.29 10.22
C GLY A 7 8.14 -1.76 10.32
N LYS A 8 7.89 -3.04 10.64
CA LYS A 8 6.51 -3.60 10.76
C LYS A 8 5.61 -2.82 11.71
N THR A 9 6.11 -2.50 12.90
CA THR A 9 5.34 -1.76 13.91
C THR A 9 5.04 -0.35 13.42
N SER A 10 6.03 0.34 12.83
CA SER A 10 5.83 1.65 12.22
C SER A 10 4.80 1.60 11.09
N MET A 11 4.89 0.63 10.17
CA MET A 11 3.91 0.46 9.09
C MET A 11 2.50 0.21 9.63
N ARG A 12 2.35 -0.70 10.60
CA ARG A 12 1.04 -0.98 11.22
C ARG A 12 0.48 0.27 11.90
N SER A 13 1.30 1.01 12.64
CA SER A 13 0.86 2.21 13.34
C SER A 13 0.43 3.32 12.38
N ILE A 14 1.10 3.48 11.23
CA ILE A 14 0.73 4.48 10.23
C ILE A 14 -0.59 4.13 9.53
N ILE A 15 -0.75 2.87 9.12
CA ILE A 15 -1.93 2.43 8.37
C ILE A 15 -3.15 2.28 9.27
N PHE A 16 -3.00 1.61 10.43
CA PHE A 16 -4.14 1.16 11.24
C PHE A 16 -4.31 1.93 12.57
N ALA A 17 -3.32 2.73 12.98
CA ALA A 17 -3.40 3.52 14.22
C ALA A 17 -3.26 5.03 13.98
N ASN A 18 -3.22 5.47 12.73
CA ASN A 18 -3.13 6.87 12.32
C ASN A 18 -1.93 7.63 12.92
N PHE A 19 -0.81 6.94 13.12
CA PHE A 19 0.45 7.59 13.50
C PHE A 19 1.04 8.38 12.34
N ILE A 20 1.63 9.53 12.63
CA ILE A 20 2.48 10.25 11.67
C ILE A 20 3.86 9.56 11.67
N ALA A 21 4.53 9.53 10.50
CA ALA A 21 5.85 8.90 10.36
C ALA A 21 6.84 9.35 11.44
N ARG A 22 6.84 10.64 11.81
CA ARG A 22 7.69 11.21 12.88
C ARG A 22 7.44 10.61 14.26
N ASP A 23 6.20 10.19 14.55
CA ASP A 23 5.83 9.63 15.85
C ASP A 23 6.32 8.19 16.00
N THR A 24 6.65 7.53 14.88
CA THR A 24 7.24 6.19 14.89
C THR A 24 8.70 6.17 15.35
N ARG A 25 9.36 7.34 15.51
CA ARG A 25 10.71 7.44 16.10
C ARG A 25 10.79 6.87 17.52
N ARG A 26 9.67 6.89 18.24
CA ARG A 26 9.55 6.30 19.59
C ARG A 26 9.56 4.76 19.59
N LEU A 27 9.40 4.13 18.41
CA LEU A 27 9.33 2.67 18.26
C LEU A 27 10.72 2.01 18.13
N GLY A 28 11.80 2.77 18.30
CA GLY A 28 13.18 2.30 18.26
C GLY A 28 13.75 2.21 16.83
N PRO A 29 15.06 2.47 16.65
CA PRO A 29 15.69 2.45 15.33
C PRO A 29 15.82 1.04 14.78
N THR A 30 15.72 0.93 13.47
CA THR A 30 16.06 -0.29 12.74
C THR A 30 17.57 -0.45 12.70
N LYS A 31 18.10 -1.50 13.33
CA LYS A 31 19.50 -1.88 13.17
C LYS A 31 19.74 -2.49 11.78
N SER A 32 20.90 -2.17 11.19
CA SER A 32 21.33 -2.64 9.87
C SER A 32 21.33 -4.18 9.79
N GLN A 33 20.78 -4.69 8.69
CA GLN A 33 20.36 -6.08 8.50
C GLN A 33 21.51 -7.02 8.12
N GLU A 34 21.52 -8.20 8.73
CA GLU A 34 22.16 -9.38 8.13
C GLU A 34 21.21 -10.01 7.10
N VAL A 35 21.37 -9.63 5.84
CA VAL A 35 20.54 -10.05 4.70
C VAL A 35 20.38 -11.58 4.64
N ASN A 36 21.46 -12.32 4.88
CA ASN A 36 21.44 -13.79 4.81
C ASN A 36 20.51 -14.41 5.86
N LYS A 37 20.51 -13.89 7.09
CA LYS A 37 19.59 -14.37 8.12
C LYS A 37 18.14 -14.01 7.78
N ASP A 38 17.90 -12.88 7.10
CA ASP A 38 16.54 -12.47 6.71
C ASP A 38 15.96 -13.41 5.65
N LEU A 39 16.78 -13.81 4.67
CA LEU A 39 16.40 -14.78 3.65
C LEU A 39 16.16 -16.18 4.23
N ALA A 40 16.96 -16.62 5.19
CA ALA A 40 16.72 -17.89 5.88
C ALA A 40 15.38 -17.90 6.63
N TYR A 41 15.07 -16.81 7.34
CA TYR A 41 13.77 -16.66 8.00
C TYR A 41 12.61 -16.63 7.00
N TYR A 42 12.79 -15.94 5.87
CA TYR A 42 11.79 -15.89 4.80
C TYR A 42 11.49 -17.28 4.24
N ARG A 43 12.51 -18.10 3.95
CA ARG A 43 12.34 -19.49 3.49
C ARG A 43 11.55 -20.35 4.48
N SER A 44 11.88 -20.27 5.75
CA SER A 44 11.14 -21.00 6.80
C SER A 44 9.65 -20.60 6.84
N CYS A 45 9.34 -19.32 6.62
CA CYS A 45 7.94 -18.87 6.51
C CYS A 45 7.25 -19.43 5.27
N LEU A 46 7.95 -19.47 4.13
CA LEU A 46 7.43 -20.01 2.88
C LEU A 46 7.13 -21.50 2.99
N GLU A 47 8.02 -22.29 3.59
CA GLU A 47 7.80 -23.72 3.83
C GLU A 47 6.54 -23.94 4.67
N ALA A 48 6.38 -23.18 5.76
CA ALA A 48 5.19 -23.25 6.61
C ALA A 48 3.91 -22.86 5.85
N ILE A 49 3.95 -21.80 5.03
CA ILE A 49 2.79 -21.38 4.22
C ILE A 49 2.46 -22.46 3.18
N ASN A 50 3.46 -23.00 2.49
CA ASN A 50 3.22 -24.01 1.46
C ASN A 50 2.61 -25.30 2.05
N GLN A 51 2.94 -25.64 3.30
CA GLN A 51 2.36 -26.79 4.00
C GLN A 51 0.91 -26.57 4.45
N HIS A 52 0.55 -25.36 4.89
CA HIS A 52 -0.75 -25.10 5.53
C HIS A 52 -1.73 -24.31 4.64
N SER A 53 -1.24 -23.58 3.65
CA SER A 53 -2.00 -22.66 2.79
C SER A 53 -1.28 -22.43 1.45
N PRO A 54 -1.23 -23.44 0.55
CA PRO A 54 -0.50 -23.35 -0.73
C PRO A 54 -1.05 -22.28 -1.67
N ASP A 55 -2.36 -21.97 -1.59
CA ASP A 55 -3.00 -20.94 -2.42
C ASP A 55 -2.86 -19.51 -1.85
N ALA A 56 -2.09 -19.34 -0.77
CA ALA A 56 -1.90 -18.04 -0.16
C ALA A 56 -1.13 -17.09 -1.08
N LYS A 57 -1.70 -15.90 -1.32
CA LYS A 57 -1.01 -14.83 -2.05
C LYS A 57 0.10 -14.23 -1.20
N ILE A 58 1.32 -14.20 -1.75
CA ILE A 58 2.49 -13.70 -1.03
C ILE A 58 2.81 -12.26 -1.49
N PHE A 59 2.87 -11.34 -0.52
CA PHE A 59 3.24 -9.95 -0.76
C PHE A 59 4.52 -9.60 0.00
N CYS A 60 5.53 -9.09 -0.72
CA CYS A 60 6.82 -8.72 -0.18
C CYS A 60 7.02 -7.20 -0.21
N LEU A 61 7.24 -6.59 0.96
CA LEU A 61 7.54 -5.15 1.07
C LEU A 61 9.05 -4.94 1.22
N ILE A 62 9.70 -4.42 0.19
CA ILE A 62 11.07 -3.91 0.27
C ILE A 62 10.97 -2.52 0.86
N HIS A 63 11.20 -2.44 2.17
CA HIS A 63 10.93 -1.26 2.96
C HIS A 63 12.16 -0.37 3.15
N LYS A 64 11.94 0.89 3.55
CA LYS A 64 12.95 1.93 3.78
C LYS A 64 13.69 2.38 2.52
N MET A 65 12.96 2.46 1.42
CA MET A 65 13.54 2.88 0.13
C MET A 65 13.97 4.36 0.14
N ASP A 66 13.53 5.13 1.12
CA ASP A 66 13.97 6.51 1.40
C ASP A 66 15.47 6.62 1.70
N LEU A 67 16.07 5.58 2.29
CA LEU A 67 17.50 5.57 2.64
C LEU A 67 18.42 5.33 1.45
N ILE A 68 17.87 5.02 0.29
CA ILE A 68 18.61 4.72 -0.94
C ILE A 68 18.51 5.93 -1.88
N SER A 69 19.62 6.26 -2.54
CA SER A 69 19.65 7.32 -3.55
C SER A 69 18.71 7.02 -4.73
N GLU A 70 18.04 8.05 -5.24
CA GLU A 70 17.00 7.91 -6.27
C GLU A 70 17.46 7.14 -7.51
N GLU A 71 18.68 7.42 -7.97
CA GLU A 71 19.32 6.76 -9.12
C GLU A 71 19.42 5.24 -8.93
N ARG A 72 19.73 4.80 -7.71
CA ARG A 72 19.94 3.38 -7.40
C ARG A 72 18.67 2.65 -7.02
N ARG A 73 17.61 3.36 -6.57
CA ARG A 73 16.35 2.75 -6.10
C ARG A 73 15.77 1.76 -7.10
N LYS A 74 15.69 2.14 -8.39
CA LYS A 74 15.12 1.28 -9.44
C LYS A 74 15.94 0.02 -9.67
N SER A 75 17.27 0.15 -9.72
CA SER A 75 18.17 -0.99 -9.94
C SER A 75 18.12 -1.97 -8.76
N LEU A 76 18.25 -1.45 -7.53
CA LEU A 76 18.20 -2.27 -6.32
C LEU A 76 16.85 -2.98 -6.16
N PHE A 77 15.74 -2.28 -6.44
CA PHE A 77 14.42 -2.89 -6.35
C PHE A 77 14.29 -4.10 -7.29
N ARG A 78 14.73 -3.97 -8.55
CA ARG A 78 14.70 -5.09 -9.51
C ARG A 78 15.57 -6.26 -9.06
N GLU A 79 16.77 -5.98 -8.57
CA GLU A 79 17.69 -7.00 -8.07
C GLU A 79 17.08 -7.78 -6.91
N ARG A 80 16.50 -7.07 -5.93
CA ARG A 80 15.86 -7.67 -4.76
C ARG A 80 14.58 -8.42 -5.12
N MET A 81 13.78 -7.87 -6.02
CA MET A 81 12.57 -8.52 -6.55
C MET A 81 12.92 -9.85 -7.20
N LYS A 82 13.91 -9.88 -8.10
CA LYS A 82 14.35 -11.12 -8.78
C LYS A 82 14.86 -12.18 -7.80
N ASN A 83 15.57 -11.75 -6.74
CA ASN A 83 16.06 -12.66 -5.69
C ASN A 83 14.90 -13.22 -4.84
N LEU A 84 13.91 -12.40 -4.49
CA LEU A 84 12.73 -12.87 -3.76
C LEU A 84 11.88 -13.81 -4.62
N GLU A 85 11.67 -13.48 -5.90
CA GLU A 85 10.95 -14.32 -6.85
C GLU A 85 11.62 -15.68 -7.03
N SER A 86 12.96 -15.73 -7.14
CA SER A 86 13.66 -17.01 -7.28
C SER A 86 13.53 -17.89 -6.04
N ILE A 87 13.49 -17.28 -4.84
CA ILE A 87 13.32 -17.99 -3.57
C ILE A 87 11.87 -18.43 -3.34
N THR A 88 10.90 -17.69 -3.86
CA THR A 88 9.47 -17.93 -3.57
C THR A 88 8.86 -19.04 -4.43
N LYS A 89 9.51 -19.41 -5.54
CA LYS A 89 9.07 -20.50 -6.40
C LYS A 89 8.89 -21.81 -5.60
N PRO A 90 7.81 -22.57 -5.86
CA PRO A 90 6.86 -22.45 -6.97
C PRO A 90 5.74 -21.41 -6.80
N ALA A 91 5.58 -20.82 -5.62
CA ALA A 91 4.54 -19.83 -5.37
C ALA A 91 4.86 -18.47 -6.03
N GLU A 92 3.81 -17.70 -6.32
CA GLU A 92 3.96 -16.34 -6.86
C GLU A 92 4.06 -15.31 -5.73
N CYS A 93 4.94 -14.32 -5.90
CA CYS A 93 5.04 -13.19 -4.99
C CYS A 93 4.93 -11.85 -5.71
N THR A 94 4.22 -10.90 -5.10
CA THR A 94 4.19 -9.51 -5.56
C THR A 94 5.06 -8.65 -4.65
N CYS A 95 6.03 -7.94 -5.23
CA CYS A 95 6.95 -7.07 -4.50
C CYS A 95 6.55 -5.58 -4.60
N PHE A 96 6.71 -4.84 -3.49
CA PHE A 96 6.49 -3.40 -3.44
C PHE A 96 7.69 -2.69 -2.79
N ALA A 97 8.17 -1.63 -3.43
CA ALA A 97 9.07 -0.66 -2.81
C ALA A 97 8.25 0.25 -1.91
N THR A 98 8.60 0.34 -0.63
CA THR A 98 7.85 1.14 0.35
C THR A 98 8.72 2.01 1.23
N SER A 99 8.20 3.17 1.62
CA SER A 99 8.75 4.05 2.65
C SER A 99 7.61 4.61 3.50
N ILE A 100 7.89 4.86 4.78
CA ILE A 100 6.92 5.55 5.66
C ILE A 100 6.87 7.07 5.41
N TRP A 101 7.81 7.60 4.63
CA TRP A 101 7.98 9.02 4.38
C TRP A 101 7.32 9.51 3.10
N ASP A 102 6.78 8.60 2.30
CA ASP A 102 6.14 8.90 1.03
C ASP A 102 4.85 8.07 0.84
N GLU A 103 4.21 8.25 -0.30
CA GLU A 103 2.90 7.67 -0.61
C GLU A 103 2.96 6.17 -0.97
N THR A 104 4.16 5.61 -1.15
CA THR A 104 4.36 4.24 -1.63
C THR A 104 3.83 3.19 -0.65
N LEU A 105 3.85 3.48 0.66
CA LEU A 105 3.28 2.58 1.68
C LEU A 105 1.77 2.45 1.52
N TYR A 106 1.05 3.55 1.33
CA TYR A 106 -0.39 3.52 1.11
C TYR A 106 -0.72 2.79 -0.18
N LYS A 107 0.01 3.06 -1.28
CA LYS A 107 -0.17 2.36 -2.55
C LYS A 107 0.02 0.85 -2.44
N ALA A 108 1.01 0.39 -1.67
CA ALA A 108 1.24 -1.03 -1.43
C ALA A 108 0.10 -1.66 -0.61
N TRP A 109 -0.32 -1.02 0.49
CA TRP A 109 -1.40 -1.53 1.33
C TRP A 109 -2.77 -1.50 0.66
N SER A 110 -3.09 -0.46 -0.13
CA SER A 110 -4.32 -0.41 -0.94
C SER A 110 -4.36 -1.60 -1.90
N LYS A 111 -3.25 -1.90 -2.59
CA LYS A 111 -3.18 -3.09 -3.46
C LYS A 111 -3.33 -4.39 -2.71
N ILE A 112 -2.69 -4.54 -1.54
CA ILE A 112 -2.82 -5.76 -0.72
C ILE A 112 -4.28 -5.96 -0.30
N VAL A 113 -4.92 -4.90 0.22
CA VAL A 113 -6.32 -4.95 0.67
C VAL A 113 -7.26 -5.21 -0.51
N TYR A 114 -7.04 -4.57 -1.66
CA TYR A 114 -7.81 -4.80 -2.89
C TYR A 114 -7.85 -6.30 -3.26
N HIS A 115 -6.74 -7.02 -3.14
CA HIS A 115 -6.69 -8.46 -3.44
C HIS A 115 -7.43 -9.34 -2.43
N LEU A 116 -7.79 -8.81 -1.26
CA LEU A 116 -8.53 -9.49 -0.19
C LEU A 116 -10.03 -9.19 -0.24
N ILE A 117 -10.47 -8.18 -0.99
CA ILE A 117 -11.88 -7.81 -1.07
C ILE A 117 -12.62 -8.79 -2.01
N PRO A 118 -13.63 -9.51 -1.52
CA PRO A 118 -14.46 -10.36 -2.37
C PRO A 118 -15.34 -9.49 -3.27
N ASN A 119 -15.67 -10.01 -4.47
CA ASN A 119 -16.60 -9.37 -5.42
C ASN A 119 -16.21 -7.95 -5.86
N VAL A 120 -14.91 -7.68 -6.00
CA VAL A 120 -14.42 -6.35 -6.43
C VAL A 120 -15.02 -5.90 -7.77
N GLN A 121 -15.38 -6.83 -8.64
CA GLN A 121 -16.04 -6.53 -9.93
C GLN A 121 -17.43 -5.92 -9.76
N LEU A 122 -18.18 -6.34 -8.73
CA LEU A 122 -19.48 -5.72 -8.43
C LEU A 122 -19.28 -4.28 -7.96
N LEU A 123 -18.27 -4.07 -7.11
CA LEU A 123 -17.92 -2.75 -6.59
C LEU A 123 -17.55 -1.79 -7.72
N GLU A 124 -16.70 -2.22 -8.65
CA GLU A 124 -16.30 -1.42 -9.82
C GLU A 124 -17.49 -1.07 -10.71
N ARG A 125 -18.41 -2.00 -10.94
CA ARG A 125 -19.64 -1.74 -11.70
C ARG A 125 -20.53 -0.71 -11.01
N SER A 126 -20.72 -0.83 -9.69
CA SER A 126 -21.49 0.12 -8.92
C SER A 126 -20.84 1.51 -8.89
N LEU A 127 -19.52 1.59 -8.77
CA LEU A 127 -18.80 2.87 -8.87
C LEU A 127 -18.96 3.51 -10.26
N LYS A 128 -18.86 2.71 -11.33
CA LYS A 128 -19.07 3.19 -12.70
C LYS A 128 -20.48 3.75 -12.88
N GLN A 129 -21.50 3.00 -12.49
CA GLN A 129 -22.90 3.46 -12.54
C GLN A 129 -23.11 4.73 -11.73
N LEU A 130 -22.52 4.82 -10.54
CA LEU A 130 -22.59 6.01 -9.71
C LEU A 130 -21.92 7.22 -10.40
N CYS A 131 -20.77 7.00 -11.05
CA CYS A 131 -20.03 8.05 -11.77
C CYS A 131 -20.84 8.60 -12.95
N GLU A 132 -21.49 7.71 -13.70
CA GLU A 132 -22.36 8.06 -14.84
C GLU A 132 -23.59 8.84 -14.37
N VAL A 133 -24.29 8.38 -13.32
CA VAL A 133 -25.49 9.05 -12.78
C VAL A 133 -25.18 10.42 -12.20
N LEU A 134 -24.01 10.59 -11.58
CA LEU A 134 -23.61 11.85 -10.96
C LEU A 134 -22.91 12.82 -11.94
N GLU A 135 -22.68 12.39 -13.18
CA GLU A 135 -21.85 13.10 -14.17
C GLU A 135 -20.51 13.56 -13.57
N ALA A 136 -19.90 12.70 -12.76
CA ALA A 136 -18.64 12.98 -12.10
C ALA A 136 -17.47 12.66 -13.03
N ASP A 137 -16.41 13.47 -13.00
CA ASP A 137 -15.18 13.19 -13.75
C ASP A 137 -14.40 12.01 -13.14
N GLU A 138 -14.48 11.84 -11.81
CA GLU A 138 -13.82 10.78 -11.07
C GLU A 138 -14.55 10.50 -9.74
N ILE A 139 -14.64 9.22 -9.37
CA ILE A 139 -15.09 8.77 -8.06
C ILE A 139 -14.06 7.80 -7.49
N ILE A 140 -13.59 8.10 -6.28
CA ILE A 140 -12.67 7.25 -5.54
C ILE A 140 -13.35 6.80 -4.24
N LEU A 141 -13.32 5.50 -3.98
CA LEU A 141 -13.83 4.91 -2.76
C LEU A 141 -12.67 4.57 -1.82
N PHE A 142 -12.75 5.08 -0.60
CA PHE A 142 -11.77 4.83 0.46
C PHE A 142 -12.38 4.06 1.62
N GLU A 143 -11.56 3.22 2.25
CA GLU A 143 -11.88 2.63 3.55
C GLU A 143 -11.79 3.71 4.64
N ARG A 144 -12.84 3.86 5.44
CA ARG A 144 -13.02 4.99 6.36
C ARG A 144 -11.93 5.13 7.42
N ALA A 145 -11.45 4.04 8.01
CA ALA A 145 -10.54 4.10 9.16
C ALA A 145 -9.08 4.29 8.74
N THR A 146 -8.67 3.59 7.69
CA THR A 146 -7.29 3.52 7.21
C THR A 146 -7.01 4.51 6.09
N PHE A 147 -8.07 5.02 5.45
CA PHE A 147 -8.03 5.79 4.21
C PHE A 147 -7.40 5.00 3.06
N LEU A 148 -7.40 3.67 3.06
CA LEU A 148 -6.91 2.92 1.91
C LEU A 148 -7.87 3.04 0.74
N GLU A 149 -7.31 3.25 -0.45
CA GLU A 149 -8.07 3.25 -1.70
C GLU A 149 -8.59 1.83 -1.96
N ILE A 150 -9.92 1.70 -2.06
CA ILE A 150 -10.61 0.45 -2.33
C ILE A 150 -10.89 0.30 -3.82
N ALA A 151 -11.40 1.34 -4.47
CA ALA A 151 -11.75 1.33 -5.88
C ALA A 151 -11.75 2.74 -6.43
N CYS A 152 -11.48 2.88 -7.72
CA CYS A 152 -11.52 4.15 -8.42
C CYS A 152 -12.21 3.95 -9.78
N HIS A 153 -13.02 4.92 -10.18
CA HIS A 153 -13.50 5.05 -11.54
C HIS A 153 -13.30 6.48 -12.02
N THR A 154 -12.66 6.62 -13.18
CA THR A 154 -12.34 7.91 -13.79
C THR A 154 -13.00 7.96 -15.17
N ALA A 155 -13.94 8.88 -15.37
CA ALA A 155 -14.67 9.04 -16.62
C ALA A 155 -13.87 9.86 -17.65
N LYS A 156 -12.98 10.76 -17.19
CA LYS A 156 -12.06 11.55 -18.02
C LYS A 156 -10.62 11.37 -17.54
N GLU A 157 -9.74 10.85 -18.40
CA GLU A 157 -8.33 10.67 -18.04
C GLU A 157 -7.71 11.99 -17.58
N HIS A 158 -7.12 11.97 -16.38
CA HIS A 158 -6.39 13.10 -15.84
C HIS A 158 -4.89 12.92 -16.08
N PRO A 159 -4.13 13.97 -16.44
CA PRO A 159 -2.67 13.86 -16.67
C PRO A 159 -1.84 13.48 -15.43
N ASP A 160 -2.44 13.43 -14.24
CA ASP A 160 -1.75 13.09 -12.98
C ASP A 160 -2.25 11.74 -12.42
N ILE A 161 -1.53 10.68 -12.79
CA ILE A 161 -1.78 9.29 -12.37
C ILE A 161 -1.60 9.11 -10.84
N HIS A 162 -0.90 10.03 -10.17
CA HIS A 162 -0.61 9.95 -8.73
C HIS A 162 -1.57 10.80 -7.87
N ARG A 163 -2.55 11.47 -8.48
CA ARG A 163 -3.50 12.35 -7.78
C ARG A 163 -4.26 11.64 -6.67
N CYS A 164 -4.79 10.44 -6.92
CA CYS A 164 -5.54 9.65 -5.94
C CYS A 164 -4.73 9.40 -4.66
N VAL A 165 -3.41 9.22 -4.81
CA VAL A 165 -2.50 8.96 -3.69
C VAL A 165 -2.04 10.26 -3.00
N ARG A 166 -1.96 11.39 -3.72
CA ARG A 166 -1.81 12.73 -3.10
C ARG A 166 -3.05 13.12 -2.30
N LEU A 167 -4.24 12.71 -2.72
CA LEU A 167 -5.48 12.80 -1.94
C LEU A 167 -5.51 11.82 -0.74
N LEU A 168 -4.48 10.97 -0.53
CA LEU A 168 -4.25 10.18 0.70
C LEU A 168 -3.35 10.90 1.74
N MET A 169 -2.69 11.99 1.34
CA MET A 169 -2.05 12.95 2.27
C MET A 169 -3.00 13.78 3.18
N PRO A 170 -4.34 13.65 3.19
CA PRO A 170 -5.17 14.30 4.19
C PRO A 170 -4.88 13.83 5.60
N LYS A 171 -4.15 12.75 5.89
CA LYS A 171 -3.74 12.46 7.28
C LYS A 171 -2.89 13.59 7.90
N CYS A 172 -2.18 14.38 7.10
CA CYS A 172 -1.50 15.60 7.58
C CYS A 172 -2.45 16.80 7.73
N PHE A 173 -3.64 16.77 7.09
CA PHE A 173 -4.63 17.86 7.08
C PHE A 173 -5.89 17.57 7.93
N PHE A 174 -6.13 16.31 8.32
CA PHE A 174 -7.33 15.83 9.03
C PHE A 174 -7.28 16.02 10.56
N ILE A 175 -6.48 16.97 11.06
CA ILE A 175 -6.79 17.63 12.34
C ILE A 175 -7.74 18.80 12.04
N ALA A 176 -8.85 18.52 11.37
CA ALA A 176 -9.94 19.47 11.17
C ALA A 176 -11.22 18.66 10.92
N ARG A 177 -12.02 18.55 11.99
CA ARG A 177 -13.47 18.35 12.02
C ARG A 177 -14.14 18.34 10.64
N ILE A 178 -14.90 17.28 10.35
CA ILE A 178 -16.32 17.36 9.94
C ILE A 178 -16.92 15.94 9.98
N VAL A 179 -18.12 15.90 10.56
CA VAL A 179 -18.93 14.72 10.89
C VAL A 179 -19.88 14.45 9.72
N VAL A 180 -20.14 13.15 9.47
CA VAL A 180 -21.24 12.51 8.70
C VAL A 180 -20.96 12.11 7.23
N ARG A 181 -21.33 10.83 6.94
CA ARG A 181 -21.76 10.19 5.65
C ARG A 181 -20.77 10.21 4.47
N PHE A 182 -20.75 9.08 3.75
CA PHE A 182 -20.21 8.87 2.39
C PHE A 182 -19.56 10.13 1.78
N TYR A 183 -18.24 10.22 1.89
CA TYR A 183 -17.48 11.31 1.29
C TYR A 183 -17.44 11.10 -0.23
N LEU A 184 -18.43 11.63 -0.93
CA LEU A 184 -18.33 11.92 -2.35
C LEU A 184 -17.53 13.22 -2.47
N ILE A 185 -16.21 13.12 -2.69
CA ILE A 185 -15.41 14.28 -3.06
C ILE A 185 -15.75 14.57 -4.52
N LYS A 186 -16.70 15.48 -4.76
CA LYS A 186 -16.92 16.03 -6.10
C LYS A 186 -15.73 16.94 -6.41
N ILE A 187 -14.73 16.41 -7.10
CA ILE A 187 -13.68 17.23 -7.69
C ILE A 187 -14.29 17.84 -8.95
N CYS A 188 -15.07 18.91 -8.79
CA CYS A 188 -15.34 19.82 -9.89
C CYS A 188 -14.08 20.62 -10.16
N THR A 189 -13.36 20.30 -11.25
CA THR A 189 -12.55 21.31 -11.93
C THR A 189 -13.43 21.92 -13.01
N GLY A 190 -13.61 23.24 -12.94
CA GLY A 190 -14.67 23.96 -13.64
C GLY A 190 -14.50 24.07 -15.16
N LEU A 191 -15.54 24.71 -15.73
CA LEU A 191 -15.49 25.53 -16.95
C LEU A 191 -14.19 26.33 -17.08
#